data_AF-A0A0G1CZ24-F1
#
_entry.id   AF-A0A0G1CZ24-F1
#
_cell.length_a   1.000
_cell.length_b   1.000
_cell.length_c   1.000
_cell.angle_alpha   90.00
_cell.angle_beta   90.00
_cell.angle_gamma   90.00
#
_symmetry.space_group_name_H-M   'P 1'
#
loop_
_entity.id
_entity.type
_entity.pdbx_description
1 polymer ?
#
loop_
_entity_poly.entity_id
_entity_poly.type
_entity_poly.pdbx_seq_one_letter_code
_entity_poly.pdbx_strand_id
1 'polypeptide(L)'
;MKGAWIWTIFMVAFAVVVSLQLNRDIVYGGTDIEFTGMSSRNLAINASSETTFEGASSDFFLLRKLNGETIVATPTKPPLGWSSDTYFTAGPTTIQSGNWIVETGSPTIHLTSSQSVTVTAHIPDKASTWYEISLIVTLIWLLGLLVAAMNMDLRN
;
A
#
# COMPACT_ATOMS: atom_id res chain seq x y z
N MET A 1 21.53 -13.03 33.96
CA MET A 1 20.59 -11.89 34.11
C MET A 1 20.91 -10.70 33.21
N LYS A 2 22.13 -10.12 33.20
CA LYS A 2 22.45 -8.92 32.38
C LYS A 2 22.20 -9.11 30.87
N GLY A 3 22.49 -10.29 30.31
CA GLY A 3 22.23 -10.59 28.89
C GLY A 3 20.74 -10.64 28.52
N ALA A 4 19.88 -11.08 29.44
CA ALA A 4 18.43 -11.11 29.20
C ALA A 4 17.85 -9.69 29.10
N TRP A 5 18.33 -8.77 29.95
CA TRP A 5 17.91 -7.37 29.91
C TRP A 5 18.34 -6.65 28.62
N ILE A 6 19.56 -6.88 28.15
CA ILE A 6 20.06 -6.31 26.88
C ILE A 6 19.21 -6.82 25.70
N TRP A 7 18.88 -8.12 25.71
CA TRP A 7 18.07 -8.72 24.67
C TRP A 7 16.62 -8.22 24.69
N THR A 8 16.01 -8.03 25.86
CA THR A 8 14.68 -7.42 25.98
C THR A 8 14.63 -5.99 25.44
N ILE A 9 15.65 -5.17 25.70
CA ILE A 9 15.73 -3.81 25.14
C ILE A 9 15.76 -3.85 23.61
N PHE A 10 16.51 -4.79 23.04
CA PHE A 10 16.57 -4.98 21.58
C PHE A 10 15.21 -5.38 21.00
N MET A 11 14.48 -6.29 21.67
CA MET A 11 13.15 -6.72 21.25
C MET A 11 12.12 -5.59 21.29
N VAL A 12 12.16 -4.74 22.31
CA VAL A 12 11.28 -3.55 22.39
C VAL A 12 11.59 -2.56 21.27
N ALA A 13 12.88 -2.27 21.04
CA ALA A 13 13.28 -1.38 19.95
C ALA A 13 12.87 -1.95 18.58
N PHE A 14 13.02 -3.26 18.37
CA PHE A 14 12.58 -3.94 17.16
C PHE A 14 11.07 -3.83 16.96
N ALA A 15 10.26 -4.10 17.98
CA ALA A 15 8.80 -3.99 17.91
C ALA A 15 8.35 -2.56 17.55
N VAL A 16 9.01 -1.53 18.11
CA VAL A 16 8.75 -0.12 17.75
C VAL A 16 9.05 0.12 16.27
N VAL A 17 10.21 -0.31 15.77
CA VAL A 17 10.58 -0.13 14.35
C VAL A 17 9.59 -0.86 13.43
N VAL A 18 9.21 -2.08 13.76
CA VAL A 18 8.24 -2.84 12.95
C VAL A 18 6.86 -2.15 12.95
N SER A 19 6.37 -1.68 14.11
CA SER A 19 5.09 -0.96 14.19
C SER A 19 5.05 0.30 13.31
N LEU A 20 6.18 1.00 13.17
CA LEU A 20 6.30 2.18 12.31
C LEU A 20 6.33 1.84 10.81
N GLN A 21 6.72 0.63 10.44
CA GLN A 21 6.76 0.15 9.06
C GLN A 21 5.44 -0.48 8.60
N LEU A 22 4.61 -0.92 9.54
CA LEU A 22 3.37 -1.65 9.27
C LEU A 22 2.25 -0.78 8.66
N ASN A 23 2.25 0.55 8.88
CA ASN A 23 1.06 1.39 8.64
C ASN A 23 1.29 2.66 7.81
N ARG A 24 2.17 2.65 6.80
CA ARG A 24 2.33 3.82 5.93
C ARG A 24 1.47 3.73 4.68
N ASP A 25 0.24 4.20 4.81
CA ASP A 25 -0.53 4.67 3.66
C ASP A 25 0.25 5.78 2.94
N ILE A 26 0.13 5.82 1.62
CA ILE A 26 0.73 6.91 0.83
C ILE A 26 -0.36 7.94 0.60
N VAL A 27 -0.09 9.18 1.01
CA VAL A 27 -1.02 10.29 0.84
C VAL A 27 -0.48 11.24 -0.22
N TYR A 28 -1.29 11.49 -1.25
CA TYR A 28 -1.04 12.49 -2.27
C TYR A 28 -2.04 13.63 -2.09
N GLY A 29 -1.62 14.88 -2.31
CA GLY A 29 -2.48 16.04 -2.16
C GLY A 29 -2.10 17.17 -3.09
N GLY A 30 -3.11 17.82 -3.67
CA GLY A 30 -2.93 18.92 -4.62
C GLY A 30 -4.14 19.09 -5.55
N THR A 31 -4.08 20.09 -6.43
CA THR A 31 -5.07 20.30 -7.49
C THR A 31 -4.77 19.50 -8.76
N ASP A 32 -3.54 19.01 -8.86
CA ASP A 32 -2.98 18.23 -9.95
C ASP A 32 -2.09 17.16 -9.32
N ILE A 33 -2.51 15.90 -9.43
CA ILE A 33 -1.86 14.77 -8.76
C ILE A 33 -1.63 13.66 -9.76
N GLU A 34 -0.38 13.21 -9.87
CA GLU A 34 0.00 12.04 -10.64
C GLU A 34 0.58 10.97 -9.71
N PHE A 35 0.10 9.73 -9.85
CA PHE A 35 0.62 8.58 -9.10
C PHE A 35 0.36 7.27 -9.82
N THR A 36 1.17 6.24 -9.54
CA THR A 36 0.91 4.89 -10.04
C THR A 36 -0.09 4.17 -9.14
N GLY A 37 -1.26 3.84 -9.68
CA GLY A 37 -2.19 2.90 -9.06
C GLY A 37 -1.65 1.50 -9.24
N MET A 38 -1.39 0.77 -8.16
CA MET A 38 -1.00 -0.65 -8.26
C MET A 38 -2.22 -1.54 -8.04
N SER A 39 -2.23 -2.71 -8.68
CA SER A 39 -3.30 -3.69 -8.55
C SER A 39 -3.61 -4.02 -7.08
N SER A 40 -4.89 -4.26 -6.80
CA SER A 40 -5.43 -4.56 -5.48
C SER A 40 -5.28 -3.44 -4.44
N ARG A 41 -4.91 -2.23 -4.85
CA ARG A 41 -4.90 -1.07 -3.94
C ARG A 41 -6.27 -0.43 -3.83
N ASN A 42 -6.64 -0.15 -2.59
CA ASN A 42 -7.74 0.75 -2.27
C ASN A 42 -7.22 2.19 -2.32
N LEU A 43 -7.91 3.04 -3.07
CA LEU A 43 -7.65 4.46 -3.20
C LEU A 43 -8.83 5.21 -2.57
N ALA A 44 -8.61 5.91 -1.47
CA ALA A 44 -9.60 6.82 -0.91
C ALA A 44 -9.37 8.21 -1.54
N ILE A 45 -10.24 8.61 -2.46
CA ILE A 45 -10.19 9.91 -3.14
C ILE A 45 -11.15 10.85 -2.41
N ASN A 46 -10.61 11.86 -1.75
CA ASN A 46 -11.37 12.89 -1.07
C ASN A 46 -11.22 14.22 -1.83
N ALA A 47 -12.33 14.69 -2.39
CA ALA A 47 -12.40 15.92 -3.16
C ALA A 47 -13.67 16.68 -2.78
N SER A 48 -13.55 17.99 -2.59
CA SER A 48 -14.67 18.90 -2.33
C SER A 48 -15.38 19.40 -3.59
N SER A 49 -14.78 19.16 -4.76
CA SER A 49 -15.30 19.52 -6.08
C SER A 49 -15.18 18.35 -7.07
N GLU A 50 -15.78 18.51 -8.25
CA GLU A 50 -15.60 17.59 -9.38
C GLU A 50 -14.11 17.37 -9.65
N THR A 51 -13.72 16.10 -9.81
CA THR A 51 -12.34 15.70 -10.09
C THR A 51 -12.32 14.99 -11.43
N THR A 52 -11.43 15.40 -12.32
CA THR A 52 -11.20 14.72 -13.59
C THR A 52 -10.15 13.64 -13.38
N PHE A 53 -10.47 12.43 -13.83
CA PHE A 53 -9.61 11.27 -13.84
C PHE A 53 -9.10 11.00 -15.24
N GLU A 54 -7.81 10.75 -15.36
CA GLU A 54 -7.16 10.19 -16.53
C GLU A 54 -6.25 9.03 -16.08
N GLY A 55 -6.15 7.99 -16.90
CA GLY A 55 -5.35 6.82 -16.56
C GLY A 55 -4.69 6.21 -17.79
N ALA A 56 -3.47 5.72 -17.64
CA ALA A 56 -2.76 5.08 -18.76
C ALA A 56 -1.80 3.97 -18.31
N SER A 57 -1.63 2.93 -19.12
CA SER A 57 -0.86 1.73 -18.77
C SER A 57 -0.45 0.93 -20.01
N SER A 58 0.68 0.20 -19.92
CA SER A 58 1.05 -0.83 -20.90
C SER A 58 0.11 -2.04 -20.88
N ASP A 59 -0.50 -2.31 -19.72
CA ASP A 59 -1.40 -3.44 -19.51
C ASP A 59 -2.84 -2.97 -19.26
N PHE A 60 -3.80 -3.83 -19.55
CA PHE A 60 -5.20 -3.57 -19.25
C PHE A 60 -5.38 -3.23 -17.77
N PHE A 61 -6.17 -2.18 -17.49
CA PHE A 61 -6.50 -1.80 -16.13
C PHE A 61 -7.99 -1.50 -15.98
N LEU A 62 -8.47 -1.68 -14.75
CA LEU A 62 -9.84 -1.43 -14.36
C LEU A 62 -9.87 -0.83 -12.97
N LEU A 63 -10.55 0.31 -12.84
CA LEU A 63 -10.84 0.92 -11.54
C LEU A 63 -12.32 0.74 -11.23
N ARG A 64 -12.63 0.22 -10.05
CA ARG A 64 -13.99 0.06 -9.56
C ARG A 64 -14.19 0.83 -8.26
N LYS A 65 -15.23 1.65 -8.20
CA LYS A 65 -15.71 2.27 -6.98
C LYS A 65 -16.58 1.27 -6.21
N LEU A 66 -16.51 1.29 -4.88
CA LEU A 66 -17.27 0.36 -4.04
C LEU A 66 -18.79 0.41 -4.23
N ASN A 67 -19.32 1.52 -4.77
CA ASN A 67 -20.75 1.72 -5.03
C ASN A 67 -21.17 1.44 -6.50
N GLY A 68 -20.27 0.90 -7.35
CA GLY A 68 -20.60 0.40 -8.69
C GLY A 68 -20.10 1.23 -9.88
N GLU A 69 -19.63 2.47 -9.66
CA GLU A 69 -18.97 3.25 -10.72
C GLU A 69 -17.69 2.52 -11.17
N THR A 70 -17.50 2.36 -12.49
CA THR A 70 -16.36 1.61 -13.02
C THR A 70 -15.72 2.37 -14.17
N ILE A 71 -14.40 2.45 -14.17
CA ILE A 71 -13.58 3.01 -15.24
C ILE A 71 -12.81 1.87 -15.86
N VAL A 72 -13.10 1.61 -17.13
CA VAL A 72 -12.48 0.54 -17.90
C VAL A 72 -11.54 1.16 -18.91
N ALA A 73 -10.30 0.70 -18.93
CA ALA A 73 -9.34 1.18 -19.92
C ALA A 73 -9.70 0.68 -21.32
N THR A 74 -9.57 1.56 -22.30
CA THR A 74 -9.75 1.22 -23.71
C THR A 74 -8.39 1.07 -24.40
N PRO A 75 -8.23 0.09 -25.30
CA PRO A 75 -7.01 -0.04 -26.07
C PRO A 75 -6.86 1.16 -27.01
N THR A 76 -5.65 1.69 -27.09
CA THR A 76 -5.28 2.80 -27.97
C THR A 76 -3.90 2.56 -28.57
N LYS A 77 -3.53 3.38 -29.56
CA LYS A 77 -2.21 3.31 -30.17
C LYS A 77 -1.15 3.77 -29.14
N PRO A 78 -0.07 3.01 -28.95
CA PRO A 78 0.98 3.40 -28.03
C PRO A 78 1.60 4.75 -28.44
N PRO A 79 2.05 5.58 -27.46
CA PRO A 79 2.82 6.77 -27.73
C PRO A 79 4.10 6.44 -28.51
N LEU A 80 4.61 7.41 -29.28
CA LEU A 80 5.87 7.25 -29.99
C LEU A 80 7.00 6.86 -29.03
N GLY A 81 7.73 5.79 -29.37
CA GLY A 81 8.87 5.30 -28.57
C GLY A 81 8.53 4.22 -27.54
N TRP A 82 7.28 3.78 -27.43
CA TRP A 82 6.90 2.67 -26.55
C TRP A 82 7.16 1.30 -27.22
N SER A 83 7.63 0.34 -26.43
CA SER A 83 7.94 -1.02 -26.88
C SER A 83 6.76 -2.00 -26.84
N SER A 84 5.64 -1.62 -26.20
CA SER A 84 4.45 -2.46 -26.10
C SER A 84 3.58 -2.32 -27.33
N ASP A 85 3.11 -3.45 -27.86
CA ASP A 85 2.22 -3.50 -29.03
C ASP A 85 0.83 -2.93 -28.73
N THR A 86 0.42 -2.91 -27.46
CA THR A 86 -0.88 -2.41 -27.01
C THR A 86 -0.71 -1.46 -25.83
N TYR A 87 -1.44 -0.36 -25.86
CA TYR A 87 -1.50 0.63 -24.78
C TYR A 87 -2.94 0.82 -24.35
N PHE A 88 -3.18 1.01 -23.07
CA PHE A 88 -4.52 1.16 -22.51
C PHE A 88 -4.64 2.53 -21.87
N THR A 89 -5.74 3.22 -22.17
CA THR A 89 -6.04 4.54 -21.62
C THR A 89 -7.47 4.62 -21.14
N ALA A 90 -7.69 5.36 -20.07
CA ALA A 90 -8.98 5.86 -19.68
C ALA A 90 -8.90 7.38 -19.81
N GLY A 91 -9.62 7.92 -20.78
CA GLY A 91 -9.63 9.34 -21.08
C GLY A 91 -10.30 10.16 -19.98
N PRO A 92 -10.28 11.51 -20.11
CA PRO A 92 -10.75 12.41 -19.07
C PRO A 92 -12.20 12.12 -18.72
N THR A 93 -12.43 11.67 -17.49
CA THR A 93 -13.76 11.37 -16.97
C THR A 93 -13.95 12.05 -15.63
N THR A 94 -15.11 12.67 -15.42
CA THR A 94 -15.43 13.25 -14.12
C THR A 94 -15.79 12.15 -13.15
N ILE A 95 -15.03 12.05 -12.06
CA ILE A 95 -15.24 11.09 -11.00
C ILE A 95 -15.71 11.79 -9.73
N GLN A 96 -16.51 11.08 -8.95
CA GLN A 96 -16.88 11.51 -7.61
C GLN A 96 -15.91 10.96 -6.56
N SER A 97 -15.75 11.72 -5.47
CA SER A 97 -15.05 11.27 -4.28
C SER A 97 -15.57 9.91 -3.78
N GLY A 98 -14.70 9.15 -3.14
CA GLY A 98 -15.04 7.86 -2.55
C GLY A 98 -13.88 6.88 -2.57
N ASN A 99 -14.22 5.62 -2.25
CA ASN A 99 -13.27 4.53 -2.21
C ASN A 99 -13.29 3.77 -3.54
N TRP A 100 -12.13 3.77 -4.18
CA TRP A 100 -11.85 3.14 -5.45
C TRP A 100 -10.89 1.98 -5.26
N ILE A 101 -10.96 0.99 -6.15
CA ILE A 101 -10.09 -0.16 -6.16
C ILE A 101 -9.50 -0.26 -7.56
N VAL A 102 -8.17 -0.34 -7.65
CA VAL A 102 -7.51 -0.76 -8.89
C VAL A 102 -7.60 -2.28 -8.92
N GLU A 103 -8.57 -2.83 -9.67
CA GLU A 103 -8.77 -4.29 -9.70
C GLU A 103 -7.63 -4.99 -10.44
N THR A 104 -7.23 -4.42 -11.57
CA THR A 104 -6.28 -5.01 -12.51
C THR A 104 -5.34 -3.95 -13.03
N GLY A 105 -4.11 -4.36 -13.33
CA GLY A 105 -3.09 -3.51 -13.96
C GLY A 105 -2.37 -2.59 -12.98
N SER A 106 -1.47 -1.78 -13.52
CA SER A 106 -0.75 -0.76 -12.75
C SER A 106 -0.76 0.59 -13.47
N PRO A 107 -1.93 1.23 -13.62
CA PRO A 107 -2.04 2.48 -14.37
C PRO A 107 -1.32 3.63 -13.69
N THR A 108 -0.69 4.51 -14.48
CA THR A 108 -0.42 5.87 -14.07
C THR A 108 -1.75 6.62 -14.07
N ILE A 109 -2.15 7.11 -12.90
CA ILE A 109 -3.38 7.84 -12.66
C ILE A 109 -3.04 9.31 -12.52
N HIS A 110 -3.78 10.15 -13.25
CA HIS A 110 -3.72 11.59 -13.18
C HIS A 110 -5.08 12.12 -12.73
N LEU A 111 -5.08 12.91 -11.66
CA LEU A 111 -6.27 13.55 -11.10
C LEU A 111 -6.10 15.06 -11.14
N THR A 112 -7.06 15.75 -11.74
CA THR A 112 -7.09 17.21 -11.78
C THR A 112 -8.41 17.74 -11.21
N SER A 113 -8.34 18.83 -10.45
CA SER A 113 -9.52 19.50 -9.91
C SER A 113 -9.26 20.98 -9.67
N SER A 114 -10.34 21.77 -9.63
CA SER A 114 -10.28 23.21 -9.31
C SER A 114 -9.99 23.48 -7.83
N GLN A 115 -10.14 22.47 -6.97
CA GLN A 115 -9.81 22.53 -5.54
C GLN A 115 -8.87 21.38 -5.16
N SER A 116 -8.27 21.45 -3.98
CA SER A 116 -7.34 20.42 -3.53
C SER A 116 -8.06 19.08 -3.38
N VAL A 117 -7.51 18.06 -4.03
CA VAL A 117 -7.85 16.65 -3.86
C VAL A 117 -6.85 16.03 -2.88
N THR A 118 -7.29 15.06 -2.08
CA THR A 118 -6.41 14.18 -1.32
C THR A 118 -6.68 12.74 -1.71
N VAL A 119 -5.64 12.01 -2.06
CA VAL A 119 -5.72 10.58 -2.35
C VAL A 119 -4.91 9.81 -1.33
N THR A 120 -5.57 8.93 -0.60
CA THR A 120 -4.91 7.96 0.26
C THR A 120 -4.86 6.62 -0.46
N ALA A 121 -3.66 6.23 -0.91
CA ALA A 121 -3.42 4.91 -1.47
C ALA A 121 -3.03 3.95 -0.35
N HIS A 122 -3.97 3.06 -0.01
CA HIS A 122 -3.71 2.00 0.95
C HIS A 122 -2.77 0.96 0.33
N ILE A 123 -1.71 0.63 1.06
CA ILE A 123 -0.79 -0.44 0.66
C ILE A 123 -1.34 -1.75 1.23
N PRO A 124 -1.92 -2.64 0.41
CA PRO A 124 -2.28 -3.96 0.88
C PRO A 124 -1.01 -4.70 1.30
N ASP A 125 -1.02 -5.13 2.55
CA ASP A 125 -0.34 -6.30 3.07
C ASP A 125 1.20 -6.34 3.11
N LYS A 126 1.84 -5.20 3.41
CA LYS A 126 3.10 -5.27 4.18
C LYS A 126 2.87 -5.70 5.64
N ALA A 127 1.61 -5.63 6.09
CA ALA A 127 1.22 -6.01 7.42
C ALA A 127 1.52 -7.49 7.72
N SER A 128 1.16 -8.39 6.81
CA SER A 128 1.37 -9.83 6.98
C SER A 128 2.85 -10.22 7.15
N THR A 129 3.75 -9.80 6.25
CA THR A 129 5.18 -10.20 6.34
C THR A 129 5.85 -9.66 7.61
N TRP A 130 5.59 -8.40 7.98
CA TRP A 130 6.16 -7.82 9.20
C TRP A 130 5.54 -8.43 10.47
N TYR A 131 4.27 -8.83 10.43
CA TYR A 131 3.63 -9.59 11.49
C TYR A 131 4.26 -10.98 11.65
N GLU A 132 4.48 -11.71 10.55
CA GLU A 132 5.17 -13.00 10.55
C GLU A 132 6.58 -12.90 11.13
N ILE A 133 7.37 -11.90 10.70
CA ILE A 133 8.70 -11.64 11.26
C ILE A 133 8.62 -11.34 12.75
N SER A 134 7.65 -10.52 13.19
CA SER A 134 7.46 -10.19 14.61
C SER A 134 7.11 -11.42 15.44
N LEU A 135 6.27 -12.32 14.90
CA LEU A 135 5.88 -13.57 15.55
C LEU A 135 7.09 -14.50 15.72
N ILE A 136 7.88 -14.70 14.66
CA ILE A 136 9.09 -15.54 14.69
C ILE A 136 10.09 -15.02 15.72
N VAL A 137 10.36 -13.71 15.70
CA VAL A 137 11.29 -13.08 16.65
C VAL A 137 10.81 -13.25 18.09
N THR A 138 9.51 -13.08 18.34
CA THR A 138 8.91 -13.30 19.67
C THR A 138 9.01 -14.76 20.13
N LEU A 139 8.77 -15.72 19.24
CA LEU A 139 8.91 -17.15 19.54
C LEU A 139 10.35 -17.53 19.91
N ILE A 140 11.34 -17.03 19.17
CA ILE A 140 12.77 -17.24 19.47
C ILE A 140 13.11 -16.67 20.86
N TRP A 141 12.57 -15.51 21.20
CA TRP A 141 12.75 -14.91 22.51
C TRP A 141 12.18 -15.76 23.66
N LEU A 142 10.93 -16.22 23.52
CA LEU A 142 10.28 -17.09 24.50
C LEU A 142 11.05 -18.41 24.69
N LEU A 143 11.55 -18.99 23.60
CA LEU A 143 12.36 -20.21 23.65
C LEU A 143 13.66 -19.98 24.42
N GLY A 144 14.34 -18.85 24.19
CA GLY A 144 15.55 -18.47 24.91
C GLY A 144 15.32 -18.29 26.41
N LEU A 145 14.17 -17.71 26.80
CA LEU A 145 13.77 -17.61 28.21
C LEU A 145 13.51 -18.98 28.83
N LEU A 146 12.83 -19.86 28.10
CA LEU A 146 12.53 -21.22 28.56
C LEU A 146 13.80 -22.03 28.80
N VAL A 147 14.75 -22.01 27.86
CA VAL A 147 16.06 -22.67 28.00
C VAL A 147 16.85 -22.09 29.17
N ALA A 148 16.82 -20.78 29.37
CA ALA A 148 17.47 -20.14 30.50
C ALA A 148 16.86 -20.56 31.85
N ALA A 149 15.53 -20.69 31.91
CA ALA A 149 14.81 -21.15 33.09
C ALA A 149 15.12 -22.62 33.42
N MET A 150 15.07 -23.51 32.41
CA MET A 150 15.39 -24.93 32.59
C MET A 150 16.84 -25.17 33.05
N ASN A 151 17.80 -24.38 32.55
CA ASN A 151 19.19 -24.46 32.99
C ASN A 151 19.41 -23.96 34.43
N MET A 152 18.51 -23.13 34.97
CA MET A 152 18.56 -22.72 36.37
C MET A 152 18.01 -23.81 37.30
N ASP A 153 16.97 -24.53 36.89
CA ASP A 153 16.41 -25.66 37.66
C ASP A 153 17.38 -26.85 37.75
N LEU A 154 18.19 -27.10 36.71
CA LEU A 154 19.20 -28.17 36.72
C LEU A 154 20.43 -27.87 37.60
N ARG A 155 20.59 -26.64 38.08
CA ARG A 155 21.75 -26.21 38.89
C ARG A 155 21.42 -26.03 40.38
N ASN A 156 20.15 -26.15 40.76
CA ASN A 156 19.68 -26.20 42.14
C ASN A 156 19.39 -27.64 42.55
#